data_AF-A0A9D4F477-F1
#
_entry.id   AF-A0A9D4F477-F1
#
_cell.length_a   1.000
_cell.length_b   1.000
_cell.length_c   1.000
_cell.angle_alpha   90.00
_cell.angle_beta   90.00
_cell.angle_gamma   90.00
#
_symmetry.space_group_name_H-M   'P 1'
#
loop_
_entity.id
_entity.type
_entity.pdbx_description
1 polymer ?
#
loop_
_entity_poly.entity_id
_entity_poly.type
_entity_poly.pdbx_seq_one_letter_code
_entity_poly.pdbx_strand_id
1 'polypeptide(L)'
;MMDQINALSKQGISACWLDYNCQIGQTTVSVEDSSDEEDTAKGESVVNVPLQEIIKGSYTLMYAHPEAFVSITIGTTILGAFERDRTVS
;
A
#
# COMPACT_ATOMS: atom_id res chain seq x y z
N MET A 1 -11.15 0.41 4.14
CA MET A 1 -9.93 1.23 3.90
C MET A 1 -9.50 1.20 2.42
N MET A 2 -10.01 0.29 1.58
CA MET A 2 -9.67 0.30 0.15
C MET A 2 -10.18 1.56 -0.59
N ASP A 3 -11.34 2.08 -0.22
CA ASP A 3 -11.86 3.36 -0.74
C ASP A 3 -10.92 4.53 -0.45
N GLN A 4 -10.23 4.50 0.70
CA GLN A 4 -9.25 5.54 1.07
C GLN A 4 -7.97 5.40 0.24
N ILE A 5 -7.47 4.19 0.03
CA ILE A 5 -6.29 3.94 -0.82
C ILE A 5 -6.56 4.40 -2.25
N ASN A 6 -7.74 4.10 -2.76
CA ASN A 6 -8.21 4.57 -4.05
C ASN A 6 -8.24 6.11 -4.12
N ALA A 7 -8.87 6.76 -3.14
CA ALA A 7 -8.93 8.22 -3.09
C ALA A 7 -7.53 8.87 -2.99
N LEU A 8 -6.59 8.25 -2.27
CA LEU A 8 -5.20 8.71 -2.16
C LEU A 8 -4.45 8.52 -3.48
N SER A 9 -4.64 7.38 -4.16
CA SER A 9 -4.07 7.10 -5.47
C SER A 9 -4.50 8.14 -6.51
N LYS A 10 -5.78 8.56 -6.49
CA LYS A 10 -6.30 9.66 -7.33
C LYS A 10 -5.64 11.02 -7.08
N GLN A 11 -5.05 11.21 -5.90
CA GLN A 11 -4.30 12.41 -5.54
C GLN A 11 -2.78 12.25 -5.74
N GLY A 12 -2.32 11.14 -6.33
CA GLY A 12 -0.90 10.84 -6.51
C GLY A 12 -0.19 10.45 -5.20
N ILE A 13 -0.93 10.13 -4.14
CA ILE A 13 -0.37 9.69 -2.87
C ILE A 13 -0.22 8.17 -2.89
N SER A 14 1.04 7.71 -2.77
CA SER A 14 1.36 6.29 -2.67
C SER A 14 0.85 5.72 -1.33
N ALA A 15 -0.16 4.86 -1.41
CA ALA A 15 -0.76 4.22 -0.24
C ALA A 15 -0.94 2.70 -0.41
N CYS A 16 -0.80 1.94 0.67
CA CYS A 16 -1.06 0.50 0.68
C CYS A 16 -1.85 0.07 1.92
N TRP A 17 -2.45 -1.12 1.85
CA TRP A 17 -3.05 -1.85 2.96
C TRP A 17 -2.20 -3.07 3.28
N LEU A 18 -2.00 -3.39 4.56
CA LEU A 18 -1.37 -4.62 5.03
C LEU A 18 -2.39 -5.61 5.60
N ASP A 19 -2.37 -6.85 5.13
CA ASP A 19 -3.27 -7.90 5.62
C ASP A 19 -3.07 -8.18 7.14
N TYR A 20 -4.10 -8.69 7.81
CA TYR A 20 -4.10 -8.92 9.26
C TYR A 20 -3.00 -9.87 9.72
N ASN A 21 -2.52 -10.75 8.81
CA ASN A 21 -1.45 -11.71 9.03
C ASN A 21 -0.07 -11.20 8.58
N CYS A 22 0.07 -9.93 8.18
CA CYS A 22 1.32 -9.37 7.67
C CYS A 22 2.00 -10.18 6.55
N GLN A 23 1.25 -10.93 5.73
CA GLN A 23 1.86 -11.74 4.65
C GLN A 23 1.88 -11.00 3.32
N ILE A 24 0.92 -10.11 3.09
CA ILE A 24 0.74 -9.44 1.80
C ILE A 24 0.25 -8.01 1.99
N GLY A 25 0.76 -7.12 1.15
CA GLY A 25 0.20 -5.78 0.99
C GLY A 25 -0.73 -5.71 -0.21
N GLN A 26 -1.63 -4.73 -0.25
CA GLN A 26 -2.48 -4.45 -1.40
C GLN A 26 -2.51 -2.95 -1.69
N THR A 27 -2.54 -2.59 -2.96
CA THR A 27 -2.71 -1.20 -3.41
C THR A 27 -3.60 -1.13 -4.65
N THR A 28 -4.02 0.07 -5.02
CA THR A 28 -4.75 0.35 -6.25
C THR A 28 -3.82 0.93 -7.30
N VAL A 29 -3.89 0.42 -8.52
CA VAL A 29 -3.23 1.02 -9.69
C VAL A 29 -4.29 1.43 -10.70
N SER A 30 -4.12 2.62 -11.27
CA SER A 30 -4.90 3.05 -12.43
C SER A 30 -4.38 2.30 -13.65
N VAL A 31 -5.23 1.49 -14.28
CA VAL A 31 -4.89 0.84 -15.54
C VAL A 31 -5.33 1.79 -16.65
N GLU A 32 -4.36 2.41 -17.34
CA GLU A 32 -4.66 3.16 -18.56
C GLU A 32 -4.95 2.14 -19.67
N ASP A 33 -6.24 1.86 -19.89
CA ASP A 33 -6.69 1.06 -21.01
C ASP A 33 -6.36 1.84 -22.29
N SER A 34 -5.29 1.44 -22.98
CA SER A 34 -4.83 2.05 -24.23
C SER A 34 -5.63 1.48 -25.40
N SER A 35 -6.96 1.43 -25.27
CA SER A 35 -7.87 0.88 -26.27
C SER A 35 -8.78 2.00 -26.76
N ASP A 36 -8.60 2.32 -28.04
CA ASP A 36 -9.19 3.42 -28.80
C ASP A 36 -10.68 3.18 -29.12
N GLU A 37 -11.51 2.91 -28.10
CA GLU A 37 -12.97 2.79 -28.24
C GLU A 37 -13.70 3.54 -27.12
N GLU A 38 -14.66 4.36 -27.53
CA GLU A 38 -15.52 5.21 -26.70
C GLU A 38 -16.21 4.40 -25.58
N ASP A 39 -15.70 4.48 -24.34
CA ASP A 39 -16.43 4.54 -23.04
C ASP A 39 -15.44 4.25 -21.87
N THR A 40 -14.57 5.20 -21.53
CA THR A 40 -13.45 4.97 -20.59
C THR A 40 -13.87 5.11 -19.13
N ALA A 41 -14.54 4.09 -18.59
CA ALA A 41 -14.48 3.83 -17.16
C ALA A 41 -13.03 3.45 -16.82
N LYS A 42 -12.23 4.41 -16.32
CA LYS A 42 -10.86 4.16 -15.82
C LYS A 42 -10.91 2.97 -14.85
N GLY A 43 -10.41 1.81 -15.28
CA GLY A 43 -10.38 0.61 -14.47
C GLY A 43 -9.35 0.75 -13.36
N GLU A 44 -9.81 0.75 -12.11
CA GLU A 44 -8.93 0.67 -10.96
C GLU A 44 -8.75 -0.80 -10.59
N SER A 45 -7.51 -1.29 -10.66
CA SER A 45 -7.21 -2.68 -10.32
C SER A 45 -6.51 -2.76 -8.98
N VAL A 46 -6.88 -3.77 -8.20
CA VAL A 46 -6.22 -4.10 -6.93
C VAL A 46 -5.05 -5.01 -7.23
N VAL A 47 -3.86 -4.60 -6.81
CA VAL A 47 -2.64 -5.39 -6.97
C VAL A 47 -2.02 -5.73 -5.64
N ASN A 48 -1.43 -6.92 -5.57
CA ASN A 48 -0.70 -7.37 -4.42
C ASN A 48 0.71 -6.79 -4.42
N VAL A 49 1.14 -6.31 -3.26
CA VAL A 49 2.42 -5.67 -3.03
C VAL A 49 3.28 -6.58 -2.14
N PRO A 50 4.52 -6.88 -2.54
CA PRO A 50 5.42 -7.64 -1.70
C PRO A 50 5.82 -6.81 -0.47
N LEU A 51 5.89 -7.45 0.70
CA LEU A 51 6.25 -6.80 1.97
C LEU A 51 7.60 -6.08 1.92
N GLN A 52 8.53 -6.55 1.08
CA GLN A 52 9.83 -5.91 0.91
C GLN A 52 9.72 -4.47 0.38
N GLU A 53 8.73 -4.17 -0.47
CA GLU A 53 8.50 -2.80 -0.95
C GLU A 53 7.92 -1.90 0.13
N ILE A 54 7.08 -2.46 0.99
CA ILE A 54 6.55 -1.77 2.17
C ILE A 54 7.71 -1.43 3.13
N ILE A 55 8.58 -2.41 3.41
CA ILE A 55 9.74 -2.23 4.30
C ILE A 55 10.74 -1.23 3.73
N LYS A 56 10.88 -1.14 2.40
CA LYS A 56 11.73 -0.15 1.73
C LYS A 56 11.19 1.28 1.79
N GLY A 57 9.95 1.49 2.24
CA GLY A 57 9.34 2.81 2.30
C GLY A 57 8.82 3.30 0.95
N SER A 58 8.46 2.40 0.01
CA SER A 58 7.88 2.78 -1.30
C SER A 58 6.50 3.46 -1.18
N TYR A 59 5.89 3.42 0.01
CA TYR A 59 4.56 3.96 0.30
C TYR A 59 4.62 5.06 1.35
N THR A 60 3.98 6.19 1.06
CA THR A 60 3.84 7.32 1.98
C THR A 60 2.90 6.97 3.13
N LEU A 61 1.86 6.19 2.84
CA LEU A 61 0.84 5.83 3.81
C LEU A 61 0.53 4.34 3.77
N MET A 62 0.42 3.74 4.95
CA MET A 62 0.09 2.34 5.10
C MET A 62 -1.07 2.19 6.09
N TYR A 63 -2.14 1.55 5.64
CA TYR A 63 -3.22 1.09 6.48
C TYR A 63 -2.98 -0.34 6.92
N ALA A 64 -3.31 -0.67 8.15
CA ALA A 64 -3.11 -2.00 8.70
C ALA A 64 -4.05 -2.24 9.88
N HIS A 65 -4.37 -3.50 10.12
CA HIS A 65 -5.04 -3.94 11.34
C HIS A 65 -4.07 -3.93 12.53
N PRO A 66 -4.51 -3.56 13.76
CA PRO A 66 -3.65 -3.64 14.94
C PRO A 66 -3.01 -5.03 15.14
N GLU A 67 -3.76 -6.09 14.82
CA GLU A 67 -3.33 -7.49 14.90
C GLU A 67 -2.07 -7.78 14.07
N ALA A 68 -1.91 -7.06 12.96
CA ALA A 68 -0.76 -7.17 12.07
C ALA A 68 0.56 -6.84 12.82
N PHE A 69 0.51 -5.93 13.79
CA PHE A 69 1.69 -5.49 14.55
C PHE A 69 1.87 -6.19 15.90
N VAL A 70 0.80 -6.70 16.48
CA VAL A 70 0.83 -7.31 17.82
C VAL A 70 1.34 -8.75 17.80
N SER A 71 1.02 -9.51 16.75
CA SER A 71 1.20 -10.97 16.74
C SER A 71 2.36 -11.46 15.88
N ILE A 72 3.06 -10.58 15.15
CA ILE A 72 3.89 -11.00 14.01
C ILE A 72 5.23 -10.26 14.01
N THR A 73 6.32 -11.03 14.01
CA THR A 73 7.72 -10.54 13.95
C THR A 73 7.94 -9.57 12.78
N ILE A 74 7.26 -9.80 11.66
CA ILE A 74 7.29 -8.91 10.50
C ILE A 74 6.70 -7.54 10.82
N GLY A 75 5.59 -7.46 11.56
CA GLY A 75 5.00 -6.19 11.99
C GLY A 75 5.98 -5.33 12.78
N THR A 76 6.73 -5.94 13.70
CA THR A 76 7.79 -5.21 14.45
C THR A 76 8.96 -4.77 13.55
N THR A 77 9.28 -5.54 12.51
CA THR A 77 10.32 -5.19 11.54
C THR A 77 9.90 -4.00 10.68
N ILE A 78 8.64 -3.98 10.24
CA ILE A 78 8.06 -2.86 9.50
C ILE A 78 8.11 -1.60 10.35
N LEU A 79 7.63 -1.64 11.60
CA LEU A 79 7.68 -0.48 12.51
C LEU A 79 9.12 0.01 12.73
N GLY A 80 10.07 -0.89 12.95
CA GLY A 80 11.49 -0.53 13.12
C GLY A 80 12.13 0.07 11.87
N ALA A 81 11.63 -0.23 10.67
CA ALA A 81 12.09 0.40 9.43
C ALA A 81 11.66 1.88 9.37
N PHE A 82 10.43 2.20 9.78
CA PHE A 82 9.94 3.58 9.83
C PHE A 82 10.62 4.45 10.89
N GLU A 83 11.04 3.87 12.02
CA GLU A 83 11.75 4.62 13.06
C GLU A 83 13.17 5.01 12.67
N ARG A 84 13.86 4.16 11.89
CA ARG A 84 15.25 4.40 11.47
C ARG A 84 15.38 5.58 10.52
N ASP A 85 14.41 5.78 9.63
CA ASP A 85 14.44 6.87 8.66
C ASP A 85 14.31 8.26 9.34
N ARG A 86 13.59 8.35 10.47
CA ARG A 86 13.47 9.61 11.24
C ARG A 86 14.74 10.03 11.97
N THR A 87 15.69 9.13 12.20
CA THR A 87 16.95 9.45 12.91
C THR A 87 18.07 9.97 12.01
N VAL A 88 17.87 10.00 10.69
CA VAL A 88 18.91 10.39 9.71
C VAL A 88 18.56 11.70 8.97
N SER A 89 17.55 12.44 9.41
CA SER A 89 17.18 13.77 8.88
C SER A 89 17.56 14.91 9.81
#